data_AF-A0A1F8LM76-F1
#
_entry.id   AF-A0A1F8LM76-F1
#
_cell.length_a   1.000
_cell.length_b   1.000
_cell.length_c   1.000
_cell.angle_alpha   90.00
_cell.angle_beta   90.00
_cell.angle_gamma   90.00
#
_symmetry.space_group_name_H-M   'P 1'
#
loop_
_entity.id
_entity.type
_entity.pdbx_description
1 polymer ?
#
loop_
_entity_poly.entity_id
_entity_poly.type
_entity_poly.pdbx_seq_one_letter_code
_entity_poly.pdbx_strand_id
1 'polypeptide(L)'
;MAIDTVTPRSRRALLVATAGGLAALAAQALRRPSPVRAVDPNDVVLGATNTSSSTTTIRNTSGNSNTALRATTNGSGYGLYAESNSGYGAGGLSESGIGVSGWSTSSFGVKGWSSSGIGAFGETTSGTGVKGTSGSGLGVSGISVSDTGIYGYSDVGIGIDARSAEYIGLQARSDGNKALLAETTAAGHAAVAGRSSANRTGLLGFSVGSQFAGEPAAPAKTGVYGQATQDANSRGVWGRANAGRGVYGQATSGQGVHGYASSGTGVYASAGSGGTALEASGKVKFSGSAGLAVISSGTQSKLVTPGVDITASSKVLVTMQTGAGGTTTVHRVVRDTVNGRFTIHLTAAATQDCTVAWFVIS
;
A
#
# COMPACT_ATOMS: atom_id res chain seq x y z
N MET A 1 -31.89 123.22 -63.19
CA MET A 1 -33.09 122.61 -62.58
C MET A 1 -33.02 121.12 -62.89
N ALA A 2 -32.77 120.14 -62.01
CA ALA A 2 -32.57 120.00 -60.55
C ALA A 2 -31.60 118.79 -60.36
N ILE A 3 -30.60 118.80 -59.45
CA ILE A 3 -30.61 118.20 -58.08
C ILE A 3 -31.28 116.80 -58.02
N ASP A 4 -30.49 115.73 -57.95
CA ASP A 4 -30.17 114.90 -56.75
C ASP A 4 -31.26 113.83 -56.48
N THR A 5 -30.97 112.52 -56.41
CA THR A 5 -30.59 111.88 -55.14
C THR A 5 -30.13 110.43 -55.34
N VAL A 6 -29.00 110.11 -54.73
CA VAL A 6 -28.53 108.74 -54.46
C VAL A 6 -29.58 108.01 -53.62
N THR A 7 -30.18 106.94 -54.15
CA THR A 7 -31.08 106.08 -53.35
C THR A 7 -30.24 105.26 -52.37
N PRO A 8 -30.45 105.39 -51.05
CA PRO A 8 -29.70 104.61 -50.07
C PRO A 8 -30.21 103.16 -50.07
N ARG A 9 -29.30 102.21 -50.26
CA ARG A 9 -29.60 100.78 -50.00
C ARG A 9 -29.98 100.64 -48.53
N SER A 10 -31.23 100.25 -48.26
CA SER A 10 -31.76 100.23 -46.89
C SER A 10 -31.02 99.21 -46.03
N ARG A 11 -30.59 99.63 -44.84
CA ARG A 11 -29.99 98.79 -43.78
C ARG A 11 -30.87 97.58 -43.41
N ARG A 12 -32.16 97.61 -43.80
CA ARG A 12 -33.14 96.52 -43.65
C ARG A 12 -32.80 95.30 -44.52
N ALA A 13 -32.21 95.49 -45.70
CA ALA A 13 -31.80 94.37 -46.55
C ALA A 13 -30.58 93.62 -45.99
N LEU A 14 -29.64 94.34 -45.36
CA LEU A 14 -28.49 93.75 -44.69
C LEU A 14 -28.90 93.02 -43.41
N LEU A 15 -29.80 93.61 -42.61
CA LEU A 15 -30.27 93.01 -41.35
C LEU A 15 -31.09 91.73 -41.59
N VAL A 16 -31.90 91.69 -42.66
CA VAL A 16 -32.67 90.49 -43.06
C VAL A 16 -31.75 89.40 -43.63
N ALA A 17 -30.69 89.77 -44.38
CA ALA A 17 -29.69 88.80 -44.85
C ALA A 17 -28.86 88.21 -43.70
N THR A 18 -28.49 89.01 -42.68
CA THR A 18 -27.78 88.52 -41.49
C THR A 18 -28.67 87.70 -40.57
N ALA A 19 -29.94 88.08 -40.38
CA ALA A 19 -30.89 87.30 -39.58
C ALA A 19 -31.29 85.99 -40.29
N GLY A 20 -31.49 86.01 -41.61
CA GLY A 20 -31.75 84.82 -42.42
C GLY A 20 -30.56 83.87 -42.49
N GLY A 21 -29.33 84.40 -42.57
CA GLY A 21 -28.09 83.61 -42.53
C GLY A 21 -27.85 82.96 -41.16
N LEU A 22 -28.08 83.68 -40.06
CA LEU A 22 -28.00 83.14 -38.70
C LEU A 22 -29.12 82.13 -38.41
N ALA A 23 -30.34 82.37 -38.89
CA ALA A 23 -31.45 81.42 -38.78
C ALA A 23 -31.21 80.15 -39.61
N ALA A 24 -30.60 80.27 -40.80
CA ALA A 24 -30.21 79.13 -41.62
C ALA A 24 -29.01 78.34 -41.04
N LEU A 25 -28.06 79.01 -40.37
CA LEU A 25 -26.98 78.37 -39.62
C LEU A 25 -27.49 77.68 -38.36
N ALA A 26 -28.42 78.30 -37.63
CA ALA A 26 -29.07 77.68 -36.46
C ALA A 26 -29.96 76.49 -36.87
N ALA A 27 -30.70 76.59 -37.98
CA ALA A 27 -31.50 75.49 -38.52
C ALA A 27 -30.63 74.33 -39.06
N GLN A 28 -29.46 74.62 -39.62
CA GLN A 28 -28.50 73.58 -40.03
C GLN A 28 -27.74 72.97 -38.84
N ALA A 29 -27.54 73.71 -37.75
CA ALA A 29 -26.97 73.16 -36.52
C ALA A 29 -27.96 72.26 -35.76
N LEU A 30 -29.27 72.56 -35.81
CA LEU A 30 -30.34 71.74 -35.20
C LEU A 30 -30.75 70.53 -36.05
N ARG A 31 -30.47 70.52 -37.36
CA ARG A 31 -30.77 69.41 -38.28
C ARG A 31 -29.56 68.56 -38.66
N ARG A 32 -28.36 68.90 -38.19
CA ARG A 32 -27.22 68.00 -38.34
C ARG A 32 -27.45 66.82 -37.39
N PRO A 33 -27.61 65.58 -37.91
CA PRO A 33 -27.59 64.42 -37.04
C PRO A 33 -26.31 64.51 -36.19
N SER A 34 -26.44 64.26 -34.89
CA SER A 34 -25.28 64.17 -34.02
C SER A 34 -24.25 63.26 -34.69
N PRO A 35 -22.95 63.61 -34.71
CA PRO A 35 -21.94 62.73 -35.26
C PRO A 35 -22.06 61.38 -34.56
N VAL A 36 -22.60 60.39 -35.27
CA VAL A 36 -22.56 59.00 -34.82
C VAL A 36 -21.11 58.60 -35.01
N ARG A 37 -20.41 58.31 -33.91
CA ARG A 37 -19.09 57.68 -34.00
C ARG A 37 -19.27 56.44 -34.86
N ALA A 38 -18.68 56.43 -36.06
CA ALA A 38 -18.57 55.21 -36.83
C ALA A 38 -17.88 54.18 -35.90
N VAL A 39 -18.46 52.98 -35.81
CA VAL A 39 -17.78 51.85 -35.19
C VAL A 39 -16.42 51.74 -35.86
N ASP A 40 -15.34 51.79 -35.07
CA ASP A 40 -14.02 51.51 -35.61
C ASP A 40 -14.05 50.04 -36.07
N PRO A 41 -13.73 49.74 -37.34
CA PRO A 41 -13.72 48.36 -37.83
C PRO A 41 -12.73 47.47 -37.05
N ASN A 42 -11.84 48.04 -36.23
CA ASN A 42 -10.90 47.32 -35.38
C ASN A 42 -11.41 47.08 -33.94
N ASP A 43 -12.58 47.59 -33.56
CA ASP A 43 -13.14 47.39 -32.22
C ASP A 43 -13.75 45.99 -32.06
N VAL A 44 -13.68 45.44 -30.84
CA VAL A 44 -14.50 44.30 -30.44
C VAL A 44 -15.92 44.79 -30.14
N VAL A 45 -16.90 44.38 -30.93
CA VAL A 45 -18.28 44.85 -30.84
C VAL A 45 -19.09 44.03 -29.83
N LEU A 46 -19.80 44.71 -28.92
CA LEU A 46 -20.67 44.08 -27.93
C LEU A 46 -21.94 43.51 -28.56
N GLY A 47 -22.39 42.34 -28.10
CA GLY A 47 -23.62 41.69 -28.56
C GLY A 47 -23.56 41.15 -30.00
N ALA A 48 -22.39 41.21 -30.64
CA ALA A 48 -22.17 40.73 -32.01
C ALA A 48 -21.06 39.65 -32.04
N THR A 49 -21.10 38.83 -33.10
CA THR A 49 -20.00 37.90 -33.39
C THR A 49 -18.86 38.66 -34.07
N ASN A 50 -17.64 38.54 -33.54
CA ASN A 50 -16.44 39.16 -34.09
C ASN A 50 -15.60 38.09 -34.82
N THR A 51 -15.67 38.03 -36.16
CA THR A 51 -15.00 37.01 -36.99
C THR A 51 -13.73 37.56 -37.63
N SER A 52 -12.62 36.82 -37.56
CA SER A 52 -11.33 37.16 -38.18
C SER A 52 -10.64 35.89 -38.71
N SER A 53 -9.93 36.01 -39.84
CA SER A 53 -9.05 34.97 -40.37
C SER A 53 -7.65 34.99 -39.73
N SER A 54 -7.32 36.06 -39.01
CA SER A 54 -6.07 36.26 -38.27
C SER A 54 -6.32 36.26 -36.76
N THR A 55 -5.29 36.05 -35.95
CA THR A 55 -5.39 36.06 -34.48
C THR A 55 -5.89 37.40 -33.95
N THR A 56 -7.04 37.37 -33.25
CA THR A 56 -7.53 38.53 -32.49
C THR A 56 -6.82 38.60 -31.13
N THR A 57 -6.13 39.70 -30.85
CA THR A 57 -5.36 39.88 -29.59
C THR A 57 -5.93 41.03 -28.75
N ILE A 58 -6.31 40.73 -27.50
CA ILE A 58 -6.61 41.76 -26.48
C ILE A 58 -5.37 41.91 -25.61
N ARG A 59 -4.62 43.00 -25.78
CA ARG A 59 -3.36 43.25 -25.06
C ARG A 59 -3.50 44.47 -24.17
N ASN A 60 -3.24 44.29 -22.88
CA ASN A 60 -2.96 45.39 -21.96
C ASN A 60 -1.45 45.66 -21.95
N THR A 61 -1.05 46.88 -22.29
CA THR A 61 0.36 47.29 -22.40
C THR A 61 0.89 47.97 -21.15
N SER A 62 0.09 48.12 -20.09
CA SER A 62 0.57 48.71 -18.85
C SER A 62 1.67 47.85 -18.21
N GLY A 63 2.76 48.46 -17.75
CA GLY A 63 3.85 47.77 -17.05
C GLY A 63 3.51 47.28 -15.63
N ASN A 64 2.26 47.46 -15.19
CA ASN A 64 1.76 47.00 -13.89
C ASN A 64 0.94 45.71 -14.05
N SER A 65 0.69 44.99 -12.96
CA SER A 65 -0.12 43.76 -12.88
C SER A 65 -1.62 43.99 -13.17
N ASN A 66 -1.95 44.48 -14.36
CA ASN A 66 -3.33 44.74 -14.77
C ASN A 66 -3.90 43.58 -15.59
N THR A 67 -5.18 43.28 -15.37
CA THR A 67 -5.93 42.29 -16.14
C THR A 67 -6.20 42.81 -17.57
N ALA A 68 -5.89 42.03 -18.60
CA ALA A 68 -6.21 42.38 -19.98
C ALA A 68 -7.68 42.09 -20.33
N LEU A 69 -8.25 40.99 -19.82
CA LEU A 69 -9.64 40.60 -20.03
C LEU A 69 -10.23 40.06 -18.73
N ARG A 70 -11.34 40.63 -18.29
CA ARG A 70 -12.14 40.13 -17.16
C ARG A 70 -13.56 39.87 -17.63
N ALA A 71 -13.98 38.61 -17.62
CA ALA A 71 -15.34 38.21 -17.94
C ALA A 71 -16.06 37.74 -16.68
N THR A 72 -17.27 38.25 -16.46
CA THR A 72 -18.07 37.97 -15.25
C THR A 72 -19.53 37.73 -15.62
N THR A 73 -20.15 36.74 -15.00
CA THR A 73 -21.58 36.44 -15.11
C THR A 73 -22.21 36.47 -13.73
N ASN A 74 -23.43 37.01 -13.63
CA ASN A 74 -24.18 37.05 -12.36
C ASN A 74 -25.10 35.82 -12.16
N GLY A 75 -25.15 34.92 -13.13
CA GLY A 75 -26.01 33.72 -13.13
C GLY A 75 -25.21 32.44 -13.38
N SER A 76 -25.89 31.36 -13.80
CA SER A 76 -25.29 30.04 -14.04
C SER A 76 -24.56 29.88 -15.39
N GLY A 77 -24.46 30.95 -16.19
CA GLY A 77 -23.77 30.93 -17.49
C GLY A 77 -22.25 30.98 -17.36
N TYR A 78 -21.55 30.54 -18.41
CA TYR A 78 -20.09 30.56 -18.46
C TYR A 78 -19.54 31.99 -18.52
N GLY A 79 -18.60 32.33 -17.63
CA GLY A 79 -17.83 33.57 -17.73
C GLY A 79 -17.02 33.64 -19.02
N LEU A 80 -16.43 32.52 -19.43
CA LEU A 80 -15.74 32.32 -20.69
C LEU A 80 -16.11 30.93 -21.23
N TYR A 81 -16.54 30.86 -22.49
CA TYR A 81 -16.74 29.60 -23.21
C TYR A 81 -15.81 29.61 -24.42
N ALA A 82 -14.87 28.67 -24.46
CA ALA A 82 -13.84 28.60 -25.49
C ALA A 82 -13.80 27.18 -26.05
N GLU A 83 -13.98 27.07 -27.36
CA GLU A 83 -14.14 25.80 -28.07
C GLU A 83 -13.19 25.76 -29.27
N SER A 84 -12.66 24.57 -29.56
CA SER A 84 -11.86 24.30 -30.75
C SER A 84 -12.16 22.90 -31.25
N ASN A 85 -12.29 22.74 -32.57
CA ASN A 85 -12.65 21.46 -33.19
C ASN A 85 -11.50 20.43 -33.15
N SER A 86 -10.25 20.88 -33.06
CA SER A 86 -9.07 20.00 -33.14
C SER A 86 -7.87 20.46 -32.33
N GLY A 87 -7.86 21.70 -31.83
CA GLY A 87 -6.78 22.25 -31.01
C GLY A 87 -7.21 22.53 -29.57
N TYR A 88 -6.40 23.30 -28.86
CA TYR A 88 -6.78 23.78 -27.53
C TYR A 88 -7.92 24.81 -27.63
N GLY A 89 -9.03 24.56 -26.96
CA GLY A 89 -10.09 25.58 -26.80
C GLY A 89 -9.60 26.78 -25.99
N ALA A 90 -8.79 26.53 -24.95
CA ALA A 90 -8.09 27.55 -24.18
C ALA A 90 -6.73 27.02 -23.71
N GLY A 91 -5.73 27.90 -23.61
CA GLY A 91 -4.40 27.58 -23.09
C GLY A 91 -3.91 28.69 -22.17
N GLY A 92 -3.20 28.32 -21.10
CA GLY A 92 -2.54 29.27 -20.20
C GLY A 92 -1.05 28.98 -20.15
N LEU A 93 -0.25 29.89 -20.68
CA LEU A 93 1.21 29.83 -20.67
C LEU A 93 1.75 30.86 -19.67
N SER A 94 2.67 30.44 -18.81
CA SER A 94 3.41 31.34 -17.91
C SER A 94 4.82 30.80 -17.71
N GLU A 95 5.83 31.68 -17.78
CA GLU A 95 7.24 31.28 -17.63
C GLU A 95 7.64 31.04 -16.16
N SER A 96 7.04 31.78 -15.24
CA SER A 96 7.41 31.74 -13.81
C SER A 96 6.21 31.64 -12.86
N GLY A 97 4.99 31.70 -13.39
CA GLY A 97 3.75 31.75 -12.62
C GLY A 97 2.78 30.63 -12.98
N ILE A 98 1.56 30.76 -12.46
CA ILE A 98 0.48 29.81 -12.76
C ILE A 98 -0.09 30.16 -14.14
N GLY A 99 0.01 29.24 -15.10
CA GLY A 99 -0.61 29.40 -16.42
C GLY A 99 -2.14 29.37 -16.35
N VAL A 100 -2.71 28.42 -15.59
CA VAL A 100 -4.16 28.27 -15.38
C VAL A 100 -4.45 27.93 -13.91
N SER A 101 -5.39 28.65 -13.30
CA SER A 101 -5.91 28.34 -11.96
C SER A 101 -7.44 28.28 -12.01
N GLY A 102 -8.01 27.21 -11.49
CA GLY A 102 -9.45 27.07 -11.31
C GLY A 102 -9.77 26.83 -9.85
N TRP A 103 -10.70 27.63 -9.30
CA TRP A 103 -11.09 27.58 -7.90
C TRP A 103 -12.59 27.39 -7.78
N SER A 104 -13.01 26.51 -6.89
CA SER A 104 -14.41 26.27 -6.54
C SER A 104 -14.49 25.79 -5.10
N THR A 105 -15.52 26.22 -4.36
CA THR A 105 -15.71 25.91 -2.94
C THR A 105 -16.58 24.68 -2.69
N SER A 106 -17.34 24.23 -3.69
CA SER A 106 -18.35 23.16 -3.55
C SER A 106 -18.32 22.13 -4.68
N SER A 107 -17.51 22.35 -5.71
CA SER A 107 -17.36 21.48 -6.88
C SER A 107 -15.92 21.52 -7.42
N PHE A 108 -15.69 20.95 -8.60
CA PHE A 108 -14.38 20.97 -9.26
C PHE A 108 -13.95 22.39 -9.63
N GLY A 109 -12.77 22.82 -9.17
CA GLY A 109 -12.14 24.05 -9.67
C GLY A 109 -11.68 23.89 -11.12
N VAL A 110 -11.15 22.72 -11.45
CA VAL A 110 -10.79 22.29 -12.82
C VAL A 110 -11.21 20.84 -12.98
N LYS A 111 -11.84 20.50 -14.11
CA LYS A 111 -12.21 19.13 -14.47
C LYS A 111 -11.66 18.81 -15.86
N GLY A 112 -10.72 17.87 -15.92
CA GLY A 112 -10.24 17.28 -17.17
C GLY A 112 -11.06 16.04 -17.52
N TRP A 113 -11.47 15.88 -18.78
CA TRP A 113 -12.24 14.73 -19.24
C TRP A 113 -11.84 14.35 -20.67
N SER A 114 -11.70 13.05 -20.93
CA SER A 114 -11.55 12.48 -22.26
C SER A 114 -12.20 11.11 -22.30
N SER A 115 -12.84 10.74 -23.41
CA SER A 115 -13.51 9.45 -23.59
C SER A 115 -12.59 8.33 -24.05
N SER A 116 -11.40 8.67 -24.58
CA SER A 116 -10.47 7.73 -25.20
C SER A 116 -9.00 8.01 -24.89
N GLY A 117 -8.70 9.14 -24.25
CA GLY A 117 -7.34 9.55 -23.93
C GLY A 117 -7.22 10.09 -22.51
N ILE A 118 -6.14 10.84 -22.28
CA ILE A 118 -5.83 11.41 -20.98
C ILE A 118 -6.72 12.64 -20.74
N GLY A 119 -7.55 12.61 -19.70
CA GLY A 119 -8.39 13.75 -19.33
C GLY A 119 -7.62 14.89 -18.65
N ALA A 120 -6.56 14.56 -17.89
CA ALA A 120 -5.66 15.50 -17.25
C ALA A 120 -4.24 14.91 -17.21
N PHE A 121 -3.25 15.67 -17.65
CA PHE A 121 -1.84 15.26 -17.72
C PHE A 121 -0.98 16.27 -16.97
N GLY A 122 -0.15 15.80 -16.04
CA GLY A 122 0.79 16.62 -15.29
C GLY A 122 2.19 16.05 -15.39
N GLU A 123 3.07 16.77 -16.09
CA GLU A 123 4.46 16.38 -16.33
C GLU A 123 5.39 17.48 -15.84
N THR A 124 6.54 17.09 -15.30
CA THR A 124 7.62 18.01 -14.91
C THR A 124 8.97 17.32 -15.05
N THR A 125 10.00 18.08 -15.42
CA THR A 125 11.39 17.60 -15.45
C THR A 125 11.99 17.53 -14.05
N SER A 126 11.53 18.40 -13.14
CA SER A 126 12.01 18.47 -11.76
C SER A 126 10.89 18.98 -10.87
N GLY A 127 10.44 18.15 -9.91
CA GLY A 127 9.42 18.51 -8.93
C GLY A 127 8.23 17.58 -8.97
N THR A 128 7.04 18.13 -8.72
CA THR A 128 5.79 17.36 -8.64
C THR A 128 4.87 17.72 -9.81
N GLY A 129 4.63 16.77 -10.71
CA GLY A 129 3.72 16.98 -11.85
C GLY A 129 2.25 17.06 -11.42
N VAL A 130 1.85 16.18 -10.50
CA VAL A 130 0.49 16.13 -9.93
C VAL A 130 0.58 15.98 -8.41
N LYS A 131 -0.10 16.87 -7.68
CA LYS A 131 -0.21 16.82 -6.22
C LYS A 131 -1.68 16.91 -5.81
N GLY A 132 -2.17 15.90 -5.11
CA GLY A 132 -3.48 15.92 -4.48
C GLY A 132 -3.36 15.98 -2.96
N THR A 133 -4.09 16.90 -2.32
CA THR A 133 -4.12 17.06 -0.86
C THR A 133 -5.56 17.23 -0.39
N SER A 134 -5.92 16.58 0.70
CA SER A 134 -7.23 16.72 1.33
C SER A 134 -7.10 16.59 2.85
N GLY A 135 -7.88 17.36 3.60
CA GLY A 135 -7.85 17.35 5.07
C GLY A 135 -8.71 16.25 5.70
N SER A 136 -9.70 15.72 4.96
CA SER A 136 -10.68 14.75 5.48
C SER A 136 -11.11 13.69 4.46
N GLY A 137 -10.65 13.79 3.21
CA GLY A 137 -11.01 12.85 2.14
C GLY A 137 -9.79 12.38 1.35
N LEU A 138 -10.05 11.79 0.18
CA LEU A 138 -8.98 11.37 -0.72
C LEU A 138 -8.30 12.60 -1.33
N GLY A 139 -6.97 12.68 -1.22
CA GLY A 139 -6.19 13.65 -1.97
C GLY A 139 -6.13 13.28 -3.46
N VAL A 140 -5.94 11.99 -3.75
CA VAL A 140 -5.90 11.40 -5.09
C VAL A 140 -6.65 10.06 -5.05
N SER A 141 -7.42 9.76 -6.10
CA SER A 141 -8.09 8.47 -6.29
C SER A 141 -7.88 8.00 -7.73
N GLY A 142 -7.34 6.80 -7.90
CA GLY A 142 -7.19 6.14 -9.21
C GLY A 142 -8.08 4.91 -9.28
N ILE A 143 -9.09 4.95 -10.16
CA ILE A 143 -10.09 3.89 -10.31
C ILE A 143 -10.09 3.46 -11.78
N SER A 144 -9.97 2.15 -12.01
CA SER A 144 -10.10 1.54 -13.34
C SER A 144 -10.96 0.30 -13.24
N VAL A 145 -11.79 0.04 -14.26
CA VAL A 145 -12.73 -1.09 -14.29
C VAL A 145 -12.07 -2.37 -14.80
N SER A 146 -11.10 -2.25 -15.70
CA SER A 146 -10.53 -3.38 -16.43
C SER A 146 -9.01 -3.37 -16.50
N ASP A 147 -8.35 -2.38 -15.90
CA ASP A 147 -6.90 -2.20 -15.97
C ASP A 147 -6.39 -1.54 -14.67
N THR A 148 -5.21 -0.93 -14.73
CA THR A 148 -4.50 -0.33 -13.62
C THR A 148 -5.14 0.98 -13.21
N GLY A 149 -5.62 1.06 -11.97
CA GLY A 149 -6.14 2.31 -11.39
C GLY A 149 -5.03 3.30 -11.02
N ILE A 150 -3.93 2.80 -10.45
CA ILE A 150 -2.75 3.59 -10.05
C ILE A 150 -1.49 2.81 -10.46
N TYR A 151 -0.64 3.42 -11.28
CA TYR A 151 0.65 2.87 -11.69
C TYR A 151 1.78 3.74 -11.13
N GLY A 152 2.52 3.23 -10.15
CA GLY A 152 3.70 3.90 -9.59
C GLY A 152 4.99 3.25 -10.09
N TYR A 153 5.87 4.05 -10.68
CA TYR A 153 7.12 3.58 -11.29
C TYR A 153 8.27 4.53 -10.97
N SER A 154 9.46 3.98 -10.76
CA SER A 154 10.71 4.74 -10.63
C SER A 154 11.89 3.87 -11.07
N ASP A 155 12.80 4.43 -11.86
CA ASP A 155 14.00 3.71 -12.34
C ASP A 155 15.04 3.47 -11.23
N VAL A 156 15.11 4.38 -10.24
CA VAL A 156 16.16 4.40 -9.20
C VAL A 156 15.57 4.44 -7.79
N GLY A 157 14.41 5.07 -7.64
CA GLY A 157 13.82 5.38 -6.34
C GLY A 157 12.62 4.50 -6.00
N ILE A 158 11.75 5.07 -5.18
CA ILE A 158 10.53 4.43 -4.72
C ILE A 158 9.42 4.75 -5.72
N GLY A 159 8.80 3.71 -6.30
CA GLY A 159 7.63 3.89 -7.16
C GLY A 159 6.37 4.29 -6.38
N ILE A 160 6.15 3.69 -5.20
CA ILE A 160 5.02 3.97 -4.30
C ILE A 160 5.51 4.04 -2.85
N ASP A 161 5.35 5.20 -2.21
CA ASP A 161 5.64 5.43 -0.79
C ASP A 161 4.33 5.66 -0.03
N ALA A 162 3.88 4.67 0.74
CA ALA A 162 2.60 4.68 1.43
C ALA A 162 2.81 4.73 2.95
N ARG A 163 2.34 5.79 3.61
CA ARG A 163 2.60 6.05 5.05
C ARG A 163 1.33 6.43 5.78
N SER A 164 1.19 5.91 7.00
CA SER A 164 0.14 6.29 7.94
C SER A 164 0.73 6.32 9.35
N ALA A 165 0.32 7.30 10.16
CA ALA A 165 0.81 7.46 11.53
C ALA A 165 0.09 6.54 12.53
N GLU A 166 -1.19 6.23 12.27
CA GLU A 166 -2.05 5.53 13.23
C GLU A 166 -2.65 4.23 12.68
N TYR A 167 -2.89 4.18 11.36
CA TYR A 167 -3.64 3.09 10.73
C TYR A 167 -2.83 2.43 9.62
N ILE A 168 -3.54 1.87 8.64
CA ILE A 168 -2.95 1.16 7.50
C ILE A 168 -2.32 2.18 6.54
N GLY A 169 -1.03 2.02 6.26
CA GLY A 169 -0.36 2.80 5.20
C GLY A 169 -0.75 2.33 3.80
N LEU A 170 -0.83 1.01 3.59
CA LEU A 170 -1.23 0.37 2.34
C LEU A 170 -2.15 -0.81 2.63
N GLN A 171 -3.35 -0.79 2.06
CA GLN A 171 -4.29 -1.91 2.08
C GLN A 171 -4.42 -2.49 0.68
N ALA A 172 -4.16 -3.79 0.53
CA ALA A 172 -4.36 -4.52 -0.72
C ALA A 172 -5.41 -5.61 -0.51
N ARG A 173 -6.44 -5.64 -1.36
CA ARG A 173 -7.52 -6.64 -1.31
C ARG A 173 -7.83 -7.14 -2.72
N SER A 174 -8.07 -8.44 -2.85
CA SER A 174 -8.56 -9.07 -4.07
C SER A 174 -9.56 -10.16 -3.69
N ASP A 175 -10.69 -10.22 -4.40
CA ASP A 175 -11.72 -11.26 -4.19
C ASP A 175 -11.55 -12.44 -5.16
N GLY A 176 -10.59 -12.39 -6.09
CA GLY A 176 -10.41 -13.41 -7.14
C GLY A 176 -8.99 -13.94 -7.33
N ASN A 177 -7.95 -13.25 -6.87
CA ASN A 177 -6.56 -13.68 -7.06
C ASN A 177 -5.63 -13.11 -5.97
N LYS A 178 -4.37 -12.85 -6.29
CA LYS A 178 -3.40 -12.22 -5.39
C LYS A 178 -3.75 -10.75 -5.16
N ALA A 179 -3.89 -10.37 -3.91
CA ALA A 179 -3.98 -8.96 -3.52
C ALA A 179 -2.62 -8.24 -3.63
N LEU A 180 -1.53 -8.96 -3.35
CA LEU A 180 -0.16 -8.44 -3.43
C LEU A 180 0.73 -9.49 -4.11
N LEU A 181 1.52 -9.04 -5.09
CA LEU A 181 2.61 -9.79 -5.70
C LEU A 181 3.86 -8.93 -5.60
N ALA A 182 4.92 -9.48 -4.99
CA ALA A 182 6.22 -8.84 -4.91
C ALA A 182 7.26 -9.73 -5.58
N GLU A 183 8.04 -9.16 -6.47
CA GLU A 183 9.03 -9.88 -7.28
C GLU A 183 10.34 -9.10 -7.31
N THR A 184 11.45 -9.83 -7.25
CA THR A 184 12.77 -9.31 -7.59
C THR A 184 13.50 -10.35 -8.43
N THR A 185 14.12 -9.90 -9.52
CA THR A 185 15.00 -10.72 -10.36
C THR A 185 16.46 -10.63 -9.90
N ALA A 186 16.76 -9.78 -8.91
CA ALA A 186 18.09 -9.59 -8.39
C ALA A 186 18.48 -10.72 -7.42
N ALA A 187 19.63 -11.34 -7.64
CA ALA A 187 20.18 -12.35 -6.74
C ALA A 187 20.48 -11.74 -5.35
N GLY A 188 20.18 -12.49 -4.29
CA GLY A 188 20.50 -12.11 -2.91
C GLY A 188 19.60 -11.03 -2.29
N HIS A 189 18.55 -10.58 -2.99
CA HIS A 189 17.64 -9.54 -2.50
C HIS A 189 16.28 -10.13 -2.11
N ALA A 190 15.64 -9.53 -1.10
CA ALA A 190 14.30 -9.92 -0.69
C ALA A 190 13.26 -9.11 -1.48
N ALA A 191 12.31 -9.80 -2.12
CA ALA A 191 11.14 -9.14 -2.71
C ALA A 191 10.23 -8.49 -1.66
N VAL A 192 10.17 -9.07 -0.45
CA VAL A 192 9.42 -8.53 0.69
C VAL A 192 10.32 -8.53 1.92
N ALA A 193 10.43 -7.37 2.57
CA ALA A 193 11.08 -7.23 3.86
C ALA A 193 10.12 -6.56 4.85
N GLY A 194 9.70 -7.30 5.88
CA GLY A 194 8.93 -6.75 6.99
C GLY A 194 9.87 -6.38 8.13
N ARG A 195 9.94 -5.08 8.42
CA ARG A 195 10.73 -4.54 9.53
C ARG A 195 9.80 -3.91 10.54
N SER A 196 9.89 -4.37 11.78
CA SER A 196 9.25 -3.74 12.92
C SER A 196 10.30 -3.41 13.99
N SER A 197 10.08 -2.30 14.71
CA SER A 197 10.96 -1.88 15.82
C SER A 197 10.32 -2.23 17.17
N ALA A 198 11.18 -2.45 18.17
CA ALA A 198 10.81 -2.85 19.53
C ALA A 198 10.12 -4.23 19.60
N ASN A 199 9.09 -4.38 20.44
CA ASN A 199 8.43 -5.64 20.76
C ASN A 199 7.28 -5.95 19.78
N ARG A 200 7.56 -6.00 18.47
CA ARG A 200 6.54 -6.14 17.41
C ARG A 200 6.82 -7.30 16.47
N THR A 201 5.85 -7.63 15.61
CA THR A 201 5.99 -8.62 14.53
C THR A 201 6.36 -7.93 13.21
N GLY A 202 7.32 -8.47 12.46
CA GLY A 202 7.71 -7.96 11.14
C GLY A 202 6.70 -8.31 10.05
N LEU A 203 6.35 -9.59 9.94
CA LEU A 203 5.30 -10.12 9.05
C LEU A 203 4.34 -11.00 9.83
N LEU A 204 3.05 -10.67 9.76
CA LEU A 204 1.95 -11.48 10.29
C LEU A 204 1.21 -12.15 9.13
N GLY A 205 1.34 -13.47 9.00
CA GLY A 205 0.52 -14.29 8.13
C GLY A 205 -0.55 -14.99 8.95
N PHE A 206 -1.82 -14.86 8.58
CA PHE A 206 -2.88 -15.58 9.25
C PHE A 206 -3.95 -16.10 8.30
N SER A 207 -4.60 -17.19 8.70
CA SER A 207 -5.67 -17.82 7.98
C SER A 207 -6.80 -18.14 8.96
N VAL A 208 -8.01 -17.68 8.63
CA VAL A 208 -9.23 -17.90 9.43
C VAL A 208 -10.31 -18.54 8.57
N GLY A 209 -11.37 -19.05 9.21
CA GLY A 209 -12.54 -19.58 8.53
C GLY A 209 -13.42 -18.47 7.92
N SER A 210 -14.68 -18.81 7.64
CA SER A 210 -15.66 -17.94 6.96
C SER A 210 -16.12 -16.71 7.76
N GLN A 211 -15.63 -16.52 8.99
CA GLN A 211 -15.88 -15.31 9.78
C GLN A 211 -14.54 -14.67 10.15
N PHE A 212 -14.31 -13.45 9.64
CA PHE A 212 -13.19 -12.61 10.07
C PHE A 212 -13.48 -12.16 11.51
N ALA A 213 -12.91 -12.85 12.48
CA ALA A 213 -13.04 -12.51 13.91
C ALA A 213 -12.11 -11.37 14.37
N GLY A 214 -11.48 -10.66 13.42
CA GLY A 214 -10.43 -9.68 13.67
C GLY A 214 -9.03 -10.24 13.36
N GLU A 215 -8.07 -9.31 13.23
CA GLU A 215 -6.65 -9.64 13.05
C GLU A 215 -6.09 -10.26 14.36
N PRO A 216 -5.38 -11.39 14.30
CA PRO A 216 -4.77 -11.96 15.49
C PRO A 216 -3.73 -11.05 16.13
N ALA A 217 -3.58 -11.12 17.45
CA ALA A 217 -2.55 -10.38 18.15
C ALA A 217 -1.15 -10.79 17.66
N ALA A 218 -0.39 -9.82 17.14
CA ALA A 218 0.98 -9.99 16.69
C ALA A 218 1.91 -10.27 17.89
N PRO A 219 2.54 -11.47 17.98
CA PRO A 219 3.40 -11.77 19.12
C PRO A 219 4.67 -10.91 19.13
N ALA A 220 5.00 -10.34 20.28
CA ALA A 220 6.18 -9.49 20.43
C ALA A 220 7.49 -10.19 19.99
N LYS A 221 8.40 -9.42 19.40
CA LYS A 221 9.76 -9.86 19.00
C LYS A 221 9.76 -10.97 17.96
N THR A 222 8.83 -10.91 17.00
CA THR A 222 8.68 -11.96 15.98
C THR A 222 9.05 -11.44 14.60
N GLY A 223 9.95 -12.13 13.88
CA GLY A 223 10.22 -11.80 12.48
C GLY A 223 9.01 -12.12 11.59
N VAL A 224 8.64 -13.40 11.57
CA VAL A 224 7.49 -13.94 10.83
C VAL A 224 6.62 -14.74 11.80
N TYR A 225 5.36 -14.38 11.95
CA TYR A 225 4.37 -15.17 12.69
C TYR A 225 3.31 -15.70 11.73
N GLY A 226 3.14 -17.02 11.68
CA GLY A 226 2.14 -17.69 10.86
C GLY A 226 1.11 -18.39 11.74
N GLN A 227 -0.17 -18.05 11.60
CA GLN A 227 -1.26 -18.64 12.37
C GLN A 227 -2.39 -19.15 11.46
N ALA A 228 -2.91 -20.34 11.75
CA ALA A 228 -4.09 -20.87 11.08
C ALA A 228 -4.99 -21.57 12.11
N THR A 229 -6.28 -21.27 12.12
CA THR A 229 -7.22 -21.68 13.19
C THR A 229 -8.45 -22.43 12.69
N GLN A 230 -8.46 -22.88 11.44
CA GLN A 230 -9.67 -23.46 10.84
C GLN A 230 -9.96 -24.89 11.31
N ASP A 231 -8.97 -25.78 11.20
CA ASP A 231 -9.14 -27.21 11.43
C ASP A 231 -7.79 -27.95 11.61
N ALA A 232 -7.84 -29.28 11.70
CA ALA A 232 -6.66 -30.15 11.85
C ALA A 232 -5.71 -30.14 10.63
N ASN A 233 -6.14 -29.63 9.48
CA ASN A 233 -5.33 -29.54 8.25
C ASN A 233 -4.67 -28.17 8.07
N SER A 234 -4.96 -27.24 8.98
CA SER A 234 -4.50 -25.86 8.95
C SER A 234 -3.00 -25.76 9.17
N ARG A 235 -2.35 -24.85 8.44
CA ARG A 235 -0.89 -24.64 8.48
C ARG A 235 -0.61 -23.18 8.74
N GLY A 236 0.03 -22.86 9.86
CA GLY A 236 0.48 -21.50 10.15
C GLY A 236 1.62 -21.06 9.24
N VAL A 237 2.64 -21.92 9.07
CA VAL A 237 3.76 -21.74 8.15
C VAL A 237 4.04 -23.07 7.45
N TRP A 238 4.20 -23.05 6.13
CA TRP A 238 4.57 -24.23 5.33
C TRP A 238 5.79 -23.93 4.46
N GLY A 239 6.93 -24.53 4.82
CA GLY A 239 8.15 -24.47 4.02
C GLY A 239 8.35 -25.74 3.20
N ARG A 240 8.53 -25.61 1.88
CA ARG A 240 8.78 -26.73 0.96
C ARG A 240 9.93 -26.37 0.02
N ALA A 241 10.83 -27.32 -0.18
CA ALA A 241 11.87 -27.23 -1.19
C ALA A 241 11.90 -28.54 -1.99
N ASN A 242 12.00 -28.46 -3.32
CA ASN A 242 12.15 -29.65 -4.17
C ASN A 242 13.59 -30.21 -4.11
N ALA A 243 14.56 -29.35 -3.80
CA ALA A 243 15.93 -29.70 -3.46
C ALA A 243 16.41 -28.77 -2.34
N GLY A 244 17.17 -29.28 -1.38
CA GLY A 244 17.67 -28.50 -0.24
C GLY A 244 16.77 -28.52 0.99
N ARG A 245 16.66 -27.40 1.71
CA ARG A 245 15.97 -27.31 3.01
C ARG A 245 14.67 -26.54 2.87
N GLY A 246 13.53 -27.17 3.19
CA GLY A 246 12.23 -26.49 3.21
C GLY A 246 12.12 -25.43 4.31
N VAL A 247 12.70 -25.72 5.49
CA VAL A 247 12.84 -24.79 6.62
C VAL A 247 14.23 -25.01 7.24
N TYR A 248 14.95 -23.94 7.53
CA TYR A 248 16.25 -23.98 8.22
C TYR A 248 16.20 -23.13 9.48
N GLY A 249 16.10 -23.79 10.64
CA GLY A 249 16.13 -23.12 11.95
C GLY A 249 17.54 -23.06 12.50
N GLN A 250 18.03 -21.85 12.78
CA GLN A 250 19.35 -21.60 13.34
C GLN A 250 19.24 -20.62 14.51
N ALA A 251 19.89 -20.94 15.62
CA ALA A 251 20.04 -20.05 16.76
C ALA A 251 21.48 -20.13 17.29
N THR A 252 22.09 -18.98 17.60
CA THR A 252 23.44 -18.91 18.19
C THR A 252 23.43 -19.34 19.66
N SER A 253 22.31 -19.14 20.35
CA SER A 253 22.05 -19.59 21.71
C SER A 253 20.58 -19.97 21.86
N GLY A 254 20.26 -20.97 22.68
CA GLY A 254 18.89 -21.44 22.87
C GLY A 254 18.51 -22.52 21.85
N GLN A 255 17.25 -22.51 21.40
CA GLN A 255 16.69 -23.54 20.51
C GLN A 255 16.63 -23.03 19.07
N GLY A 256 17.26 -23.72 18.13
CA GLY A 256 17.15 -23.40 16.70
C GLY A 256 15.77 -23.71 16.12
N VAL A 257 15.15 -24.81 16.60
CA VAL A 257 13.77 -25.21 16.31
C VAL A 257 13.16 -25.75 17.61
N HIS A 258 11.96 -25.30 17.95
CA HIS A 258 11.17 -25.82 19.07
C HIS A 258 9.85 -26.38 18.54
N GLY A 259 9.70 -27.70 18.54
CA GLY A 259 8.41 -28.35 18.26
C GLY A 259 7.66 -28.60 19.56
N TYR A 260 6.48 -28.00 19.70
CA TYR A 260 5.61 -28.16 20.86
C TYR A 260 4.20 -28.51 20.41
N ALA A 261 3.59 -29.49 21.08
CA ALA A 261 2.18 -29.79 20.96
C ALA A 261 1.65 -30.02 22.38
N SER A 262 0.55 -29.35 22.75
CA SER A 262 -0.09 -29.54 24.05
C SER A 262 -0.65 -30.95 24.22
N SER A 263 -1.03 -31.59 23.11
CA SER A 263 -1.34 -33.02 22.99
C SER A 263 -0.85 -33.52 21.62
N GLY A 264 -0.55 -34.81 21.51
CA GLY A 264 -0.09 -35.42 20.26
C GLY A 264 1.43 -35.30 20.02
N THR A 265 1.83 -35.08 18.77
CA THR A 265 3.24 -35.15 18.36
C THR A 265 3.84 -33.75 18.21
N GLY A 266 4.83 -33.39 19.03
CA GLY A 266 5.53 -32.11 18.93
C GLY A 266 6.44 -31.99 17.69
N VAL A 267 7.13 -33.08 17.33
CA VAL A 267 7.95 -33.18 16.11
C VAL A 267 7.71 -34.54 15.45
N TYR A 268 7.16 -34.52 14.24
CA TYR A 268 7.00 -35.71 13.41
C TYR A 268 8.07 -35.72 12.32
N ALA A 269 9.01 -36.67 12.42
CA ALA A 269 10.09 -36.85 11.45
C ALA A 269 9.90 -38.15 10.68
N SER A 270 9.89 -38.08 9.36
CA SER A 270 9.74 -39.25 8.49
C SER A 270 10.63 -39.09 7.25
N ALA A 271 11.07 -40.22 6.70
CA ALA A 271 11.85 -40.28 5.48
C ALA A 271 11.38 -41.46 4.61
N GLY A 272 11.47 -41.30 3.30
CA GLY A 272 11.16 -42.36 2.34
C GLY A 272 12.23 -43.47 2.33
N SER A 273 12.11 -44.38 1.36
CA SER A 273 13.04 -45.50 1.19
C SER A 273 14.50 -45.04 1.17
N GLY A 274 15.32 -45.57 2.08
CA GLY A 274 16.75 -45.26 2.21
C GLY A 274 17.11 -43.92 2.88
N GLY A 275 16.12 -43.14 3.34
CA GLY A 275 16.37 -41.84 3.98
C GLY A 275 16.51 -41.90 5.50
N THR A 276 17.22 -40.92 6.06
CA THR A 276 17.33 -40.71 7.51
C THR A 276 16.26 -39.73 7.98
N ALA A 277 15.31 -40.17 8.81
CA ALA A 277 14.27 -39.31 9.36
C ALA A 277 14.81 -38.34 10.43
N LEU A 278 15.73 -38.81 11.27
CA LEU A 278 16.37 -38.02 12.33
C LEU A 278 17.86 -38.35 12.39
N GLU A 279 18.69 -37.32 12.21
CA GLU A 279 20.13 -37.39 12.38
C GLU A 279 20.56 -36.32 13.39
N ALA A 280 21.40 -36.70 14.35
CA ALA A 280 21.92 -35.79 15.35
C ALA A 280 23.45 -35.94 15.44
N SER A 281 24.16 -34.83 15.21
CA SER A 281 25.60 -34.72 15.46
C SER A 281 25.83 -33.94 16.75
N GLY A 282 26.07 -34.66 17.84
CA GLY A 282 26.20 -34.09 19.18
C GLY A 282 25.43 -34.90 20.22
N LYS A 283 25.29 -34.35 21.43
CA LYS A 283 24.57 -35.03 22.51
C LYS A 283 23.06 -34.96 22.26
N VAL A 284 22.40 -36.12 22.35
CA VAL A 284 20.93 -36.21 22.41
C VAL A 284 20.52 -36.40 23.87
N LYS A 285 19.54 -35.62 24.33
CA LYS A 285 19.01 -35.70 25.70
C LYS A 285 17.57 -36.17 25.65
N PHE A 286 17.30 -37.27 26.34
CA PHE A 286 15.95 -37.79 26.57
C PHE A 286 15.57 -37.59 28.04
N SER A 287 14.76 -36.56 28.32
CA SER A 287 14.27 -36.29 29.67
C SER A 287 12.97 -37.06 29.93
N GLY A 288 13.06 -38.17 30.69
CA GLY A 288 11.91 -38.97 31.11
C GLY A 288 11.85 -40.37 30.50
N SER A 289 12.24 -40.53 29.23
CA SER A 289 12.28 -41.86 28.60
C SER A 289 13.59 -42.61 28.82
N ALA A 290 14.60 -42.01 29.44
CA ALA A 290 15.85 -42.66 29.82
C ALA A 290 16.29 -42.27 31.23
N GLY A 291 17.00 -43.17 31.93
CA GLY A 291 17.49 -42.89 33.27
C GLY A 291 18.39 -43.98 33.85
N LEU A 292 18.71 -43.83 35.14
CA LEU A 292 19.46 -44.81 35.93
C LEU A 292 18.56 -45.42 37.01
N ALA A 293 18.82 -46.67 37.37
CA ALA A 293 18.20 -47.33 38.52
C ALA A 293 19.25 -48.11 39.32
N VAL A 294 19.11 -48.13 40.64
CA VAL A 294 19.96 -48.93 41.54
C VAL A 294 19.20 -50.17 41.96
N ILE A 295 19.83 -51.33 41.77
CA ILE A 295 19.40 -52.63 42.28
C ILE A 295 20.27 -52.93 43.50
N SER A 296 19.66 -53.02 44.67
CA SER A 296 20.37 -53.18 45.93
C SER A 296 20.91 -54.59 46.11
N SER A 297 22.01 -54.71 46.85
CA SER A 297 22.54 -56.01 47.30
C SER A 297 21.45 -56.85 47.99
N GLY A 298 21.51 -58.16 47.80
CA GLY A 298 20.52 -59.14 48.26
C GLY A 298 19.26 -59.22 47.42
N THR A 299 19.06 -58.34 46.42
CA THR A 299 17.86 -58.34 45.57
C THR A 299 18.13 -58.88 44.17
N GLN A 300 17.15 -59.58 43.59
CA GLN A 300 17.21 -60.13 42.23
C GLN A 300 16.37 -59.35 41.21
N SER A 301 15.73 -58.27 41.63
CA SER A 301 14.88 -57.48 40.75
C SER A 301 14.69 -56.05 41.23
N LYS A 302 14.41 -55.15 40.29
CA LYS A 302 14.08 -53.74 40.55
C LYS A 302 12.90 -53.29 39.72
N LEU A 303 11.87 -52.76 40.40
CA LEU A 303 10.77 -52.05 39.76
C LEU A 303 11.22 -50.61 39.43
N VAL A 304 10.92 -50.16 38.22
CA VAL A 304 11.21 -48.80 37.73
C VAL A 304 9.92 -48.16 37.23
N THR A 305 9.70 -46.91 37.64
CA THR A 305 8.59 -46.06 37.17
C THR A 305 9.19 -44.91 36.34
N PRO A 306 9.22 -45.04 35.00
CA PRO A 306 9.94 -44.08 34.15
C PRO A 306 9.20 -42.75 33.97
N GLY A 307 7.90 -42.68 34.28
CA GLY A 307 7.09 -41.47 34.05
C GLY A 307 6.72 -41.25 32.58
N VAL A 308 6.88 -42.27 31.75
CA VAL A 308 6.38 -42.35 30.37
C VAL A 308 5.48 -43.58 30.25
N ASP A 309 4.50 -43.54 29.36
CA ASP A 309 3.58 -44.65 29.15
C ASP A 309 4.33 -45.89 28.62
N ILE A 310 4.06 -47.05 29.23
CA ILE A 310 4.57 -48.35 28.78
C ILE A 310 3.42 -49.11 28.12
N THR A 311 3.54 -49.34 26.81
CA THR A 311 2.53 -50.05 26.01
C THR A 311 3.05 -51.41 25.54
N ALA A 312 2.21 -52.17 24.83
CA ALA A 312 2.61 -53.42 24.20
C ALA A 312 3.67 -53.22 23.11
N SER A 313 3.75 -52.04 22.47
CA SER A 313 4.77 -51.73 21.45
C SER A 313 6.11 -51.28 22.04
N SER A 314 6.10 -50.72 23.27
CA SER A 314 7.29 -50.16 23.91
C SER A 314 8.46 -51.15 23.99
N LYS A 315 9.65 -50.70 23.62
CA LYS A 315 10.93 -51.39 23.85
C LYS A 315 11.61 -50.77 25.06
N VAL A 316 12.04 -51.62 25.99
CA VAL A 316 12.81 -51.20 27.17
C VAL A 316 14.20 -51.82 27.06
N LEU A 317 15.19 -50.97 26.83
CA LEU A 317 16.59 -51.34 26.76
C LEU A 317 17.19 -51.12 28.15
N VAL A 318 17.89 -52.12 28.68
CA VAL A 318 18.55 -52.04 29.98
C VAL A 318 19.98 -52.52 29.84
N THR A 319 20.92 -51.80 30.44
CA THR A 319 22.34 -52.14 30.40
C THR A 319 22.96 -51.92 31.77
N MET A 320 23.69 -52.93 32.27
CA MET A 320 24.46 -52.81 33.51
C MET A 320 25.53 -51.72 33.35
N GLN A 321 25.59 -50.78 34.29
CA GLN A 321 26.64 -49.76 34.37
C GLN A 321 27.70 -50.14 35.41
N THR A 322 27.33 -50.94 36.41
CA THR A 322 28.25 -51.54 37.38
C THR A 322 27.94 -53.02 37.58
N GLY A 323 28.91 -53.81 38.06
CA GLY A 323 28.73 -55.24 38.27
C GLY A 323 27.81 -55.55 39.45
N ALA A 324 26.97 -56.58 39.33
CA ALA A 324 26.12 -57.11 40.42
C ALA A 324 26.83 -58.17 41.29
N GLY A 325 28.12 -58.42 41.02
CA GLY A 325 28.93 -59.46 41.65
C GLY A 325 28.76 -60.84 41.02
N GLY A 326 29.85 -61.62 41.01
CA GLY A 326 29.89 -62.93 40.34
C GLY A 326 29.54 -62.84 38.85
N THR A 327 28.69 -63.77 38.39
CA THR A 327 28.17 -63.83 37.01
C THR A 327 26.76 -63.25 36.89
N THR A 328 26.29 -62.48 37.89
CA THR A 328 24.95 -61.92 37.90
C THR A 328 24.81 -60.81 36.86
N THR A 329 23.84 -60.96 35.97
CA THR A 329 23.54 -60.01 34.87
C THR A 329 22.04 -59.81 34.70
N VAL A 330 21.63 -58.90 33.83
CA VAL A 330 20.22 -58.73 33.44
C VAL A 330 19.74 -60.00 32.75
N HIS A 331 18.72 -60.63 33.32
CA HIS A 331 18.06 -61.79 32.73
C HIS A 331 16.96 -61.35 31.75
N ARG A 332 16.06 -60.46 32.20
CA ARG A 332 14.93 -59.99 31.39
C ARG A 332 14.32 -58.72 31.97
N VAL A 333 13.50 -58.06 31.16
CA VAL A 333 12.65 -56.94 31.58
C VAL A 333 11.19 -57.34 31.39
N VAL A 334 10.37 -57.15 32.43
CA VAL A 334 8.92 -57.37 32.39
C VAL A 334 8.23 -56.03 32.34
N ARG A 335 7.41 -55.80 31.31
CA ARG A 335 6.60 -54.59 31.16
C ARG A 335 5.28 -54.76 31.92
N ASP A 336 4.93 -53.77 32.73
CA ASP A 336 3.62 -53.61 33.34
C ASP A 336 2.90 -52.46 32.61
N THR A 337 2.13 -52.85 31.58
CA THR A 337 1.44 -51.90 30.71
C THR A 337 0.19 -51.29 31.34
N VAL A 338 -0.28 -51.85 32.47
CA VAL A 338 -1.45 -51.33 33.19
C VAL A 338 -1.05 -50.14 34.05
N ASN A 339 0.11 -50.24 34.71
CA ASN A 339 0.57 -49.19 35.62
C ASN A 339 1.71 -48.32 35.05
N GLY A 340 2.11 -48.52 33.80
CA GLY A 340 3.19 -47.74 33.16
C GLY A 340 4.57 -47.97 33.79
N ARG A 341 4.86 -49.21 34.19
CA ARG A 341 6.11 -49.58 34.89
C ARG A 341 6.83 -50.72 34.20
N PHE A 342 8.07 -50.97 34.62
CA PHE A 342 8.75 -52.21 34.24
C PHE A 342 9.63 -52.74 35.37
N THR A 343 9.79 -54.05 35.40
CA THR A 343 10.63 -54.75 36.38
C THR A 343 11.84 -55.34 35.68
N ILE A 344 13.02 -54.99 36.17
CA ILE A 344 14.30 -55.55 35.75
C ILE A 344 14.55 -56.78 36.61
N HIS A 345 14.82 -57.94 36.01
CA HIS A 345 15.19 -59.16 36.71
C HIS A 345 16.64 -59.53 36.43
N LEU A 346 17.37 -59.91 37.48
CA LEU A 346 18.72 -60.44 37.41
C LEU A 346 18.70 -61.98 37.35
N THR A 347 19.81 -62.58 36.92
CA THR A 347 19.99 -64.05 36.91
C THR A 347 20.12 -64.66 38.31
N ALA A 348 20.55 -63.87 39.30
CA ALA A 348 20.62 -64.21 40.72
C ALA A 348 20.49 -62.93 41.57
N ALA A 349 20.40 -63.07 42.90
CA ALA A 349 20.48 -61.91 43.79
C ALA A 349 21.84 -61.20 43.62
N ALA A 350 21.81 -59.87 43.52
CA ALA A 350 23.02 -59.08 43.46
C ALA A 350 23.79 -59.23 44.79
N THR A 351 25.11 -59.45 44.75
CA THR A 351 25.93 -59.53 45.97
C THR A 351 26.46 -58.16 46.41
N GLN A 352 26.28 -57.14 45.57
CA GLN A 352 26.58 -55.74 45.84
C GLN A 352 25.57 -54.84 45.10
N ASP A 353 25.46 -53.58 45.52
CA ASP A 353 24.63 -52.60 44.80
C ASP A 353 25.12 -52.44 43.36
N CYS A 354 24.20 -52.54 42.40
CA CYS A 354 24.51 -52.31 41.00
C CYS A 354 23.60 -51.26 40.35
N THR A 355 24.20 -50.44 39.49
CA THR A 355 23.49 -49.43 38.71
C THR A 355 23.24 -49.95 37.31
N VAL A 356 22.03 -49.71 36.81
CA VAL A 356 21.63 -50.02 35.44
C VAL A 356 21.14 -48.74 34.76
N ALA A 357 21.51 -48.57 33.49
CA ALA A 357 20.89 -47.58 32.62
C ALA A 357 19.69 -48.22 31.93
N TRP A 358 18.63 -47.44 31.75
CA TRP A 358 17.43 -47.86 31.03
C TRP A 358 17.00 -46.81 30.01
N PHE A 359 16.41 -47.27 28.90
CA PHE A 359 15.88 -46.43 27.83
C PHE A 359 14.58 -47.05 27.27
N VAL A 360 13.51 -46.27 27.24
CA VAL A 360 12.19 -46.63 26.75
C VAL A 360 11.96 -45.96 25.39
N ILE A 361 11.55 -46.74 24.41
CA ILE A 361 11.21 -46.30 23.05
C ILE A 361 9.83 -46.87 22.70
N SER A 362 8.93 -46.07 22.12
CA SER A 362 7.54 -46.45 21.82
C SER A 362 7.17 -46.33 20.35
#